data_AF-A0A839MYD8-F1
#
_entry.id   AF-A0A839MYD8-F1
#
_cell.length_a   1.000
_cell.length_b   1.000
_cell.length_c   1.000
_cell.angle_alpha   90.00
_cell.angle_beta   90.00
_cell.angle_gamma   90.00
#
_symmetry.space_group_name_H-M   'P 1'
#
loop_
_entity.id
_entity.type
_entity.pdbx_description
1 polymer ?
#
loop_
_entity_poly.entity_id
_entity_poly.type
_entity_poly.pdbx_seq_one_letter_code
_entity_poly.pdbx_strand_id
1 'polypeptide(L)' 'MTARRGGRPSYRLEARIEPWNLASIRTAEAAGFEREGLLRSHEEIGGRRVDLLMYSLLRPHSDGAIHD' A
#
# COMPACT_ATOMS: atom_id res chain seq x y z
N MET A 1 6.66 -30.83 20.84
CA MET A 1 6.81 -29.37 21.01
C MET A 1 6.94 -28.76 19.61
N THR A 2 5.83 -28.34 19.01
CA THR A 2 5.82 -27.82 17.62
C THR A 2 6.19 -26.35 17.67
N ALA A 3 7.43 -26.01 17.31
CA ALA A 3 7.84 -24.63 17.17
C ALA A 3 7.00 -23.98 16.05
N ARG A 4 6.15 -23.02 16.42
CA ARG A 4 5.54 -22.10 15.45
C ARG A 4 6.70 -21.42 14.73
N ARG A 5 6.89 -21.68 13.43
CA ARG A 5 7.75 -20.80 12.62
C ARG A 5 7.15 -19.40 12.77
N GLY A 6 7.85 -18.50 13.44
CA GLY A 6 7.52 -17.09 13.39
C GLY A 6 7.53 -16.70 11.91
N GLY A 7 6.36 -16.29 11.38
CA GLY A 7 6.28 -15.78 10.02
C GLY A 7 7.24 -14.60 9.90
N ARG A 8 8.14 -14.63 8.91
CA ARG A 8 9.02 -13.49 8.66
C ARG A 8 8.17 -12.24 8.41
N PRO A 9 8.60 -11.04 8.85
CA PRO A 9 7.82 -9.83 8.71
C PRO A 9 7.55 -9.54 7.23
N SER A 10 6.28 -9.44 6.86
CA SER A 10 5.84 -8.90 5.58
C SER A 10 5.86 -7.36 5.65
N TYR A 11 6.32 -6.71 4.58
CA TYR A 11 6.27 -5.25 4.49
C TYR A 11 4.98 -4.83 3.77
N ARG A 12 4.33 -3.80 4.29
CA ARG A 12 3.19 -3.14 3.65
C ARG A 12 3.65 -1.80 3.12
N LEU A 13 3.44 -1.57 1.83
CA LEU A 13 3.57 -0.26 1.21
C LEU A 13 2.19 0.35 1.08
N GLU A 14 2.06 1.65 1.34
CA GLU A 14 0.79 2.37 1.24
C GLU A 14 0.89 3.48 0.20
N ALA A 15 -0.21 3.70 -0.54
CA ALA A 15 -0.40 4.85 -1.40
C ALA A 15 -1.73 5.52 -1.08
N ARG A 16 -1.70 6.84 -0.86
CA ARG A 16 -2.89 7.68 -0.67
C ARG A 16 -3.06 8.52 -1.93
N ILE A 17 -4.20 8.37 -2.60
CA ILE A 17 -4.44 8.97 -3.91
C ILE A 17 -5.76 9.73 -3.90
N GLU A 18 -5.72 11.00 -4.31
CA GLU A 18 -6.92 11.80 -4.50
C GLU A 18 -7.86 11.14 -5.54
N PRO A 19 -9.17 10.92 -5.25
CA PRO A 19 -10.08 10.16 -6.11
C PRO A 19 -10.18 10.61 -7.57
N TRP A 20 -9.91 11.89 -7.86
CA TRP A 20 -9.96 12.45 -9.21
C TRP A 20 -8.68 12.19 -10.01
N ASN A 21 -7.60 11.76 -9.37
CA ASN A 21 -6.32 11.47 -10.03
C ASN A 21 -6.32 10.05 -10.64
N LEU A 22 -7.08 9.90 -11.73
CA LEU A 22 -7.22 8.63 -12.46
C LEU A 22 -5.88 8.08 -12.98
N ALA A 23 -4.91 8.94 -13.29
CA ALA A 23 -3.60 8.52 -13.75
C ALA A 23 -2.82 7.78 -12.65
N SER A 24 -2.80 8.32 -11.44
CA SER A 24 -2.17 7.67 -10.29
C SER A 24 -2.89 6.39 -9.88
N ILE A 25 -4.24 6.36 -9.95
CA ILE A 25 -5.03 5.15 -9.68
C ILE A 25 -4.59 4.01 -10.60
N ARG A 26 -4.60 4.25 -11.92
CA ARG A 26 -4.18 3.23 -12.90
C ARG A 26 -2.74 2.78 -12.70
N THR A 27 -1.86 3.71 -12.34
CA THR A 27 -0.45 3.41 -12.06
C THR A 27 -0.31 2.51 -10.84
N ALA A 28 -1.03 2.81 -9.75
CA ALA A 28 -1.00 2.00 -8.53
C ALA A 28 -1.55 0.59 -8.78
N GLU A 29 -2.70 0.48 -9.46
CA GLU A 29 -3.30 -0.81 -9.83
C GLU A 29 -2.35 -1.63 -10.73
N ALA A 30 -1.73 -1.01 -11.73
CA ALA A 30 -0.75 -1.67 -12.59
C ALA A 30 0.52 -2.11 -11.84
N ALA A 31 0.89 -1.41 -10.76
CA ALA A 31 1.99 -1.78 -9.88
C ALA A 31 1.62 -2.86 -8.83
N GLY A 32 0.37 -3.36 -8.86
CA GLY A 32 -0.10 -4.42 -7.99
C GLY A 32 -0.64 -3.95 -6.64
N PHE A 33 -0.85 -2.65 -6.45
CA PHE A 33 -1.54 -2.17 -5.25
C PHE A 33 -3.03 -2.49 -5.32
N GLU A 34 -3.60 -2.83 -4.16
CA GLU A 34 -5.03 -3.09 -4.00
C GLU A 34 -5.71 -1.96 -3.23
N ARG A 35 -6.93 -1.58 -3.66
CA ARG A 35 -7.71 -0.52 -3.01
C ARG A 35 -8.31 -1.04 -1.71
N GLU A 36 -7.95 -0.43 -0.59
CA GLU A 36 -8.46 -0.80 0.74
C GLU A 36 -9.67 0.04 1.17
N GLY A 37 -9.77 1.30 0.74
CA GLY A 37 -10.92 2.14 1.12
C GLY A 37 -10.80 3.61 0.77
N LEU A 38 -11.80 4.38 1.19
CA LEU A 38 -11.84 5.85 1.08
C LEU A 38 -11.68 6.46 2.47
N LEU A 39 -10.60 7.22 2.67
CA LEU A 39 -10.37 8.03 3.86
C LEU A 39 -11.00 9.39 3.64
N ARG A 40 -12.10 9.68 4.33
CA ARG A 40 -12.87 10.91 4.15
C ARG A 40 -12.27 12.04 4.99
N SER A 41 -12.07 13.21 4.40
CA SER A 41 -11.54 14.40 5.08
C SER A 41 -10.28 14.06 5.91
N HIS A 42 -9.35 13.29 5.35
CA HIS A 42 -8.28 12.62 6.10
C HIS A 42 -7.00 13.45 6.20
N GLU A 43 -6.69 14.20 5.15
CA GLU A 43 -5.47 15.00 5.07
C GLU A 43 -5.79 16.43 4.68
N GLU A 44 -4.98 17.39 5.11
CA GLU A 44 -5.11 18.78 4.69
C GLU A 44 -4.09 19.05 3.58
N ILE A 45 -4.59 19.37 2.39
CA ILE A 45 -3.77 19.70 1.22
C ILE A 45 -4.24 21.06 0.71
N GLY A 46 -3.33 22.04 0.65
CA GLY A 46 -3.65 23.40 0.21
C GLY A 46 -4.72 24.09 1.08
N GLY A 47 -4.71 23.84 2.40
CA GLY A 47 -5.67 24.43 3.35
C GLY A 47 -7.08 23.83 3.29
N ARG A 48 -7.29 22.74 2.54
CA ARG A 48 -8.57 22.03 2.48
C ARG A 48 -8.39 20.58 2.90
N ARG A 49 -9.33 20.09 3.71
CA ARG A 49 -9.42 18.65 4.01
C ARG A 49 -9.89 17.89 2.78
N VAL A 50 -9.15 16.87 2.39
CA VAL A 50 -9.42 16.07 1.18
C VAL A 50 -9.77 14.63 1.51
N ASP A 51 -10.56 14.05 0.61
CA ASP A 51 -10.80 12.62 0.57
C ASP A 51 -9.65 11.93 -0.18
N LEU A 52 -9.21 10.77 0.32
CA LEU A 52 -8.09 10.01 -0.25
C LEU A 52 -8.48 8.54 -0.37
N LEU A 53 -8.22 7.93 -1.52
CA LEU A 53 -8.25 6.49 -1.67
C LEU A 53 -6.99 5.90 -1.02
N MET A 54 -7.19 4.91 -0.15
CA MET A 54 -6.11 4.10 0.41
C MET A 54 -5.88 2.88 -0.47
N TYR A 55 -4.63 2.69 -0.85
CA TYR A 55 -4.12 1.52 -1.54
C TYR A 55 -2.99 0.88 -0.73
N SER A 56 -2.88 -0.45 -0.76
CA SER A 56 -1.76 -1.15 -0.14
C SER A 56 -1.16 -2.21 -1.07
N LEU A 57 0.13 -2.45 -0.91
CA LEU A 57 0.85 -3.56 -1.54
C LEU A 57 1.58 -4.33 -0.45
N LEU A 58 1.22 -5.60 -0.29
CA LEU A 58 1.87 -6.51 0.65
C LEU A 58 3.03 -7.22 -0.05
N ARG A 59 4.26 -6.96 0.39
CA ARG A 59 5.45 -7.64 -0.10
C ARG A 59 5.91 -8.67 0.92
N PRO A 60 5.93 -9.97 0.57
CA PRO A 60 6.68 -10.93 1.36
C PRO A 60 8.15 -10.49 1.37
N HIS A 61 8.82 -10.68 2.50
CA HIS A 61 10.27 -10.52 2.54
C HIS A 61 10.87 -11.44 1.48
N SER A 62 11.59 -10.86 0.51
CA SER A 62 12.40 -11.67 -0.39
C SER A 62 13.50 -12.27 0.44
N ASP A 63 13.44 -13.57 0.72
CA ASP A 63 14.60 -14.31 1.18
C ASP A 63 15.67 -14.07 0.11
N GLY A 64 16.66 -13.23 0.44
CA GLY A 64 17.69 -12.85 -0.50
C GLY A 64 18.28 -14.11 -1.10
N ALA A 65 18.01 -14.35 -2.38
CA ALA A 65 18.79 -15.29 -3.15
C ALA A 65 20.20 -14.70 -3.15
N ILE A 66 21.07 -15.28 -2.31
CA ILE A 66 22.50 -15.11 -2.45
C ILE A 66 22.81 -15.64 -3.83
N HIS A 67 22.91 -14.74 -4.81
CA HIS A 67 23.54 -15.05 -6.08
C HIS A 67 25.03 -15.20 -5.77
N ASP A 68 25.50 -16.44 -5.78
CA ASP A 68 26.91 -16.81 -5.98
C ASP A 68 27.37 -16.30 -7.36
#